data_AF-A0A1G1MMK3-F1
#
_entry.id   AF-A0A1G1MMK3-F1
#
_cell.length_a   1.000
_cell.length_b   1.000
_cell.length_c   1.000
_cell.angle_alpha   90.00
_cell.angle_beta   90.00
_cell.angle_gamma   90.00
#
_symmetry.space_group_name_H-M   'P 1'
#
loop_
_entity.id
_entity.type
_entity.pdbx_description
1 polymer ?
#
loop_
_entity_poly.entity_id
_entity_poly.type
_entity_poly.pdbx_seq_one_letter_code
_entity_poly.pdbx_strand_id
1 'polypeptide(L)'
;MPNHGIQATAARRPRLMPGVRRTERAREPHEPGPGAWRATSPWRDDYVKNGEQGWEADFPIREEVEDHAGRRRSFVINCHEGGLGFTVRAEEEGSPVAGYQFAAYSETSPYSALGRLRRKMYRGVATRHITGSPGAYQMLHDKLSGRITSDGKGGVVLVVDGMGFGIENLASMLLTHEGWEFELQIVDALE
;
A
#
# COMPACT_ATOMS: atom_id res chain seq x y z
N MET A 1 -33.91 -32.22 22.16
CA MET A 1 -33.02 -33.23 22.79
C MET A 1 -32.49 -34.12 21.68
N PRO A 2 -31.20 -34.53 21.63
CA PRO A 2 -30.02 -34.17 22.45
C PRO A 2 -28.98 -33.35 21.61
N ASN A 3 -28.05 -32.53 22.13
CA ASN A 3 -27.09 -32.54 23.24
C ASN A 3 -25.80 -33.36 23.01
N HIS A 4 -24.68 -32.78 23.50
CA HIS A 4 -23.27 -33.22 23.58
C HIS A 4 -22.34 -32.48 22.59
N GLY A 5 -21.18 -31.95 23.00
CA GLY A 5 -20.48 -32.05 24.28
C GLY A 5 -19.13 -31.32 24.20
N ILE A 6 -18.72 -30.79 25.34
CA ILE A 6 -17.49 -30.05 25.65
C ILE A 6 -16.26 -31.00 25.53
N GLN A 7 -15.07 -30.49 25.18
CA GLN A 7 -13.89 -30.53 26.05
C GLN A 7 -12.59 -30.02 25.39
N ALA A 8 -11.94 -29.12 26.14
CA ALA A 8 -10.53 -28.77 26.04
C ALA A 8 -9.67 -29.85 26.71
N THR A 9 -8.46 -30.08 26.21
CA THR A 9 -7.41 -30.82 26.92
C THR A 9 -6.06 -30.14 26.75
N ALA A 10 -5.49 -29.76 27.89
CA ALA A 10 -4.16 -29.20 28.07
C ALA A 10 -3.11 -30.30 28.35
N ALA A 11 -1.86 -29.84 28.41
CA ALA A 11 -0.66 -30.49 28.96
C ALA A 11 0.14 -31.34 27.95
N ARG A 12 1.48 -31.33 27.91
CA ARG A 12 2.46 -31.27 29.01
C ARG A 12 3.82 -30.72 28.54
N ARG A 13 4.47 -29.95 29.42
CA ARG A 13 5.92 -29.69 29.40
C ARG A 13 6.68 -30.88 30.02
N PRO A 14 7.90 -31.20 29.54
CA PRO A 14 8.91 -31.90 30.34
C PRO A 14 9.92 -30.95 30.99
N ARG A 15 10.42 -31.40 32.14
CA ARG A 15 11.34 -30.74 33.08
C ARG A 15 12.82 -30.85 32.69
N LEU A 16 13.53 -29.77 33.05
CA LEU A 16 14.91 -29.55 33.52
C LEU A 16 15.88 -30.72 33.85
N MET A 17 17.17 -30.37 33.67
CA MET A 17 18.39 -30.58 34.51
C MET A 17 19.53 -31.36 33.80
N PRO A 18 20.80 -31.33 34.28
CA PRO A 18 21.67 -30.21 34.71
C PRO A 18 23.17 -30.38 34.28
N GLY A 19 24.03 -29.40 34.62
CA GLY A 19 25.51 -29.53 34.71
C GLY A 19 26.26 -29.28 33.39
N VAL A 20 27.47 -28.72 33.33
CA VAL A 20 28.64 -28.77 34.22
C VAL A 20 29.54 -27.54 33.96
N ARG A 21 30.18 -27.02 35.02
CA ARG A 21 31.25 -25.99 34.99
C ARG A 21 32.63 -26.64 34.77
N ARG A 22 33.54 -25.97 34.05
CA ARG A 22 35.00 -25.89 34.33
C ARG A 22 35.67 -24.91 33.34
N THR A 23 36.10 -23.72 33.77
CA THR A 23 37.43 -23.31 34.30
C THR A 23 38.54 -23.09 33.25
N GLU A 24 39.11 -21.87 33.35
CA GLU A 24 40.52 -21.48 33.15
C GLU A 24 41.08 -21.44 31.71
N ARG A 25 41.97 -20.52 31.31
CA ARG A 25 42.87 -19.64 32.05
C ARG A 25 43.37 -18.52 31.11
N ALA A 26 43.65 -17.36 31.67
CA ALA A 26 44.27 -16.20 31.02
C ALA A 26 45.74 -16.43 30.65
N ARG A 27 46.21 -15.80 29.57
CA ARG A 27 47.60 -15.38 29.34
C ARG A 27 47.62 -14.13 28.45
N GLU A 28 48.12 -13.04 29.02
CA GLU A 28 48.68 -11.85 28.35
C GLU A 28 50.11 -11.67 28.92
N PRO A 29 50.94 -10.73 28.43
CA PRO A 29 51.22 -10.30 27.05
C PRO A 29 52.75 -10.38 26.78
N HIS A 30 53.19 -10.23 25.52
CA HIS A 30 54.61 -9.99 25.21
C HIS A 30 54.78 -9.10 23.97
N GLU A 31 55.29 -7.90 24.19
CA GLU A 31 55.98 -6.97 23.27
C GLU A 31 57.26 -6.50 24.02
N PRO A 32 58.30 -5.87 23.43
CA PRO A 32 58.33 -5.07 22.18
C PRO A 32 59.62 -5.16 21.32
N GLY A 33 59.68 -4.42 20.20
CA GLY A 33 60.96 -4.03 19.56
C GLY A 33 60.80 -3.31 18.20
N PRO A 34 61.58 -2.25 17.89
CA PRO A 34 61.06 -1.02 17.28
C PRO A 34 61.33 -0.89 15.77
N GLY A 35 60.42 -0.23 15.03
CA GLY A 35 60.72 0.20 13.66
C GLY A 35 59.55 0.83 12.93
N ALA A 36 59.67 2.15 12.68
CA ALA A 36 58.97 2.94 11.67
C ALA A 36 57.50 3.34 11.95
N TRP A 37 57.38 4.52 12.56
CA TRP A 37 56.21 5.39 12.51
C TRP A 37 55.83 5.72 11.06
N ARG A 38 54.57 5.48 10.66
CA ARG A 38 53.85 6.27 9.66
C ARG A 38 52.34 6.02 9.72
N ALA A 39 51.62 7.12 9.96
CA ALA A 39 50.26 7.44 9.55
C ALA A 39 49.09 6.56 10.04
N THR A 40 48.30 7.18 10.90
CA THR A 40 46.93 6.88 11.32
C THR A 40 45.94 6.73 10.15
N SER A 41 45.18 5.63 10.12
CA SER A 41 43.71 5.65 10.05
C SER A 41 43.13 4.23 10.06
N PRO A 42 42.27 3.89 11.04
CA PRO A 42 41.66 2.57 11.17
C PRO A 42 40.23 2.62 10.65
N TRP A 43 39.97 2.00 9.50
CA TRP A 43 38.63 1.54 9.18
C TRP A 43 38.74 0.10 8.70
N ARG A 44 38.63 -0.82 9.67
CA ARG A 44 38.17 -2.17 9.40
C ARG A 44 36.69 -2.05 9.08
N ASP A 45 36.30 -2.36 7.85
CA ASP A 45 34.91 -2.63 7.49
C ASP A 45 34.49 -3.97 8.10
N ASP A 46 34.33 -3.98 9.42
CA ASP A 46 33.47 -4.96 10.08
C ASP A 46 32.03 -4.46 9.87
N TYR A 47 31.48 -4.70 8.67
CA TYR A 47 30.04 -4.59 8.43
C TYR A 47 29.35 -5.65 9.28
N VAL A 48 29.05 -5.27 10.52
CA VAL A 48 28.11 -5.97 11.38
C VAL A 48 26.80 -6.02 10.61
N LYS A 49 26.38 -7.22 10.19
CA LYS A 49 25.01 -7.50 9.75
C LYS A 49 24.07 -7.25 10.93
N ASN A 50 23.73 -5.99 11.15
CA ASN A 50 22.63 -5.62 12.01
C ASN A 50 21.36 -6.06 11.28
N GLY A 51 20.49 -6.79 11.97
CA GLY A 51 19.23 -7.29 11.41
C GLY A 51 18.29 -6.13 11.08
N GLU A 52 18.43 -5.55 9.90
CA GLU A 52 17.46 -4.63 9.32
C GLU A 52 16.15 -5.39 9.11
N GLN A 53 15.22 -5.23 10.05
CA GLN A 53 13.81 -5.38 9.73
C GLN A 53 13.47 -4.17 8.87
N GLY A 54 13.56 -4.33 7.55
CA GLY A 54 13.09 -3.34 6.59
C GLY A 54 11.60 -3.07 6.80
N TRP A 55 11.14 -1.90 6.37
CA TRP A 55 9.73 -1.48 6.47
C TRP A 55 8.76 -2.48 5.81
N GLU A 56 9.24 -3.34 4.93
CA GLU A 56 8.49 -4.38 4.22
C GLU A 56 7.87 -5.43 5.17
N ALA A 57 8.48 -5.67 6.33
CA ALA A 57 8.06 -6.74 7.24
C ALA A 57 6.68 -6.49 7.87
N ASP A 58 6.33 -5.22 8.11
CA ASP A 58 5.10 -4.78 8.76
C ASP A 58 4.21 -3.88 7.88
N PHE A 59 4.63 -3.61 6.65
CA PHE A 59 3.82 -2.82 5.71
C PHE A 59 2.53 -3.55 5.32
N PRO A 60 1.36 -2.88 5.37
CA PRO A 60 0.11 -3.52 5.00
C PRO A 60 0.07 -3.80 3.50
N ILE A 61 -0.29 -5.03 3.15
CA ILE A 61 -0.46 -5.50 1.76
C ILE A 61 -1.92 -5.49 1.29
N ARG A 62 -2.87 -5.30 2.22
CA ARG A 62 -4.31 -5.33 1.94
C ARG A 62 -5.06 -4.40 2.88
N GLU A 63 -6.09 -3.73 2.38
CA GLU A 63 -7.05 -2.99 3.17
C GLU A 63 -8.49 -3.23 2.72
N GLU A 64 -9.41 -3.02 3.65
CA GLU A 64 -10.84 -3.06 3.36
C GLU A 64 -11.53 -1.78 3.81
N VAL A 65 -12.41 -1.27 2.96
CA VAL A 65 -13.12 0.00 3.18
C VAL A 65 -14.56 -0.16 2.72
N GLU A 66 -15.51 0.40 3.47
CA GLU A 66 -16.89 0.50 3.01
C GLU A 66 -17.04 1.70 2.05
N ASP A 67 -17.71 1.47 0.91
CA ASP A 67 -18.07 2.55 -0.01
C ASP A 67 -19.30 3.34 0.47
N HIS A 68 -19.67 4.37 -0.27
CA HIS A 68 -20.85 5.20 -0.02
C HIS A 68 -22.17 4.43 0.17
N ALA A 69 -22.26 3.18 -0.31
CA ALA A 69 -23.44 2.32 -0.20
C ALA A 69 -23.30 1.27 0.90
N GLY A 70 -22.25 1.34 1.73
CA GLY A 70 -21.94 0.36 2.77
C GLY A 70 -21.36 -0.95 2.23
N ARG A 71 -20.95 -1.01 0.95
CA ARG A 71 -20.34 -2.23 0.39
C ARG A 71 -18.87 -2.27 0.74
N ARG A 72 -18.43 -3.38 1.34
CA ARG A 72 -17.00 -3.65 1.57
C ARG A 72 -16.26 -3.78 0.24
N ARG A 73 -15.22 -2.96 0.07
CA ARG A 73 -14.25 -2.96 -1.03
C ARG A 73 -12.92 -3.42 -0.48
N SER A 74 -12.28 -4.37 -1.17
CA SER A 74 -10.95 -4.88 -0.81
C SER A 74 -9.91 -4.30 -1.76
N PHE A 75 -8.78 -3.86 -1.21
CA PHE A 75 -7.69 -3.26 -1.96
C PHE A 75 -6.40 -4.00 -1.70
N VAL A 76 -5.65 -4.30 -2.76
CA VAL A 76 -4.24 -4.71 -2.68
C VAL A 76 -3.39 -3.46 -2.59
N ILE A 77 -2.50 -3.43 -1.60
CA ILE A 77 -1.57 -2.33 -1.37
C ILE A 77 -0.18 -2.76 -1.86
N ASN A 78 0.38 -1.97 -2.77
CA ASN A 78 1.74 -2.16 -3.28
C ASN A 78 2.58 -0.94 -2.95
N CYS A 79 3.76 -1.14 -2.39
CA CYS A 79 4.73 -0.08 -2.15
C CYS A 79 5.96 -0.32 -3.02
N HIS A 80 6.41 0.73 -3.71
CA HIS A 80 7.62 0.73 -4.49
C HIS A 80 8.57 1.80 -3.94
N GLU A 81 9.73 1.37 -3.46
CA GLU A 81 10.86 2.23 -3.11
C GLU A 81 11.68 2.53 -4.36
N GLY A 82 11.86 3.81 -4.67
CA GLY A 82 12.71 4.29 -5.75
C GLY A 82 13.74 5.29 -5.23
N GLY A 83 14.68 5.70 -6.07
CA GLY A 83 15.79 6.57 -5.67
C GLY A 83 15.41 7.97 -5.16
N LEU A 84 14.15 8.38 -5.31
CA LEU A 84 13.64 9.66 -4.83
C LEU A 84 12.66 9.52 -3.65
N GLY A 85 12.19 8.32 -3.34
CA GLY A 85 11.21 8.09 -2.28
C GLY A 85 10.32 6.88 -2.52
N PHE A 86 9.16 6.89 -1.87
CA PHE A 86 8.22 5.78 -1.81
C PHE A 86 6.93 6.13 -2.52
N THR A 87 6.52 5.27 -3.46
CA THR A 87 5.21 5.31 -4.09
C THR A 87 4.36 4.16 -3.56
N VAL A 88 3.19 4.48 -3.01
CA VAL A 88 2.25 3.47 -2.52
C VAL A 88 0.98 3.54 -3.37
N ARG A 89 0.50 2.38 -3.83
CA ARG A 89 -0.68 2.22 -4.65
C ARG A 89 -1.68 1.31 -3.97
N ALA A 90 -2.96 1.61 -4.14
CA ALA A 90 -4.08 0.75 -3.77
C ALA A 90 -4.87 0.43 -5.03
N GLU A 91 -5.11 -0.85 -5.30
CA GLU A 91 -5.91 -1.33 -6.43
C GLU A 91 -7.03 -2.22 -5.92
N GLU A 92 -8.26 -1.97 -6.34
CA GLU A 92 -9.41 -2.78 -5.96
C GLU A 92 -9.28 -4.23 -6.47
N GLU A 93 -9.46 -5.19 -5.57
CA GLU A 93 -9.39 -6.61 -5.91
C GLU A 93 -10.50 -7.02 -6.91
N GLY A 94 -10.14 -7.87 -7.87
CA GLY A 94 -11.09 -8.46 -8.81
C GLY A 94 -11.53 -7.54 -9.96
N SER A 95 -10.98 -6.31 -10.05
CA SER A 95 -11.26 -5.36 -11.13
C SER A 95 -9.94 -4.79 -11.67
N PRO A 96 -9.29 -5.43 -12.66
CA PRO A 96 -7.99 -4.99 -13.16
C PRO A 96 -8.06 -3.84 -14.18
N VAL A 97 -9.16 -3.76 -14.96
CA VAL A 97 -9.38 -2.70 -15.96
C VAL A 97 -10.28 -1.60 -15.40
N ALA A 98 -11.45 -2.00 -14.86
CA ALA A 98 -12.31 -1.15 -14.04
C ALA A 98 -11.85 -1.18 -12.58
N GLY A 99 -12.55 -0.53 -11.65
CA GLY A 99 -12.21 -0.58 -10.22
C GLY A 99 -11.47 0.64 -9.70
N TYR A 100 -11.61 0.87 -8.40
CA TYR A 100 -10.94 1.97 -7.72
C TYR A 100 -9.42 1.76 -7.72
N GLN A 101 -8.69 2.83 -8.04
CA GLN A 101 -7.24 2.86 -7.91
C GLN A 101 -6.79 4.19 -7.33
N PHE A 102 -5.86 4.14 -6.39
CA PHE A 102 -5.31 5.30 -5.72
C PHE A 102 -3.80 5.18 -5.65
N ALA A 103 -3.10 6.30 -5.66
CA ALA A 103 -1.67 6.36 -5.47
C ALA A 103 -1.30 7.57 -4.62
N ALA A 104 -0.19 7.46 -3.90
CA ALA A 104 0.41 8.57 -3.18
C ALA A 104 1.92 8.38 -3.09
N TYR A 105 2.63 9.49 -2.94
CA TYR A 105 4.08 9.55 -2.88
C TYR A 105 4.58 10.21 -1.58
N SER A 106 5.75 9.79 -1.12
CA SER A 106 6.51 10.47 -0.07
C SER A 106 8.01 10.27 -0.28
N GLU A 107 8.77 11.35 -0.23
CA GLU A 107 10.24 11.32 -0.30
C GLU A 107 10.89 10.62 0.89
N THR A 108 10.22 10.57 2.04
CA THR A 108 10.87 10.28 3.32
C THR A 108 10.42 8.99 3.99
N SER A 109 9.21 8.49 3.69
CA SER A 109 8.70 7.29 4.37
C SER A 109 7.56 6.60 3.62
N PRO A 110 7.56 5.25 3.54
CA PRO A 110 6.45 4.49 2.98
C PRO A 110 5.17 4.66 3.82
N TYR A 111 5.28 4.87 5.13
CA TYR A 111 4.14 5.11 6.02
C TYR A 111 3.50 6.48 5.81
N SER A 112 4.31 7.50 5.49
CA SER A 112 3.81 8.81 5.10
C SER A 112 3.02 8.74 3.79
N ALA A 113 3.54 8.00 2.80
CA ALA A 113 2.83 7.76 1.54
C ALA A 113 1.52 6.96 1.79
N LEU A 114 1.56 5.93 2.64
CA LEU A 114 0.38 5.16 3.02
C LEU A 114 -0.71 6.01 3.69
N GLY A 115 -0.33 6.90 4.63
CA GLY A 115 -1.28 7.81 5.27
C GLY A 115 -1.98 8.75 4.27
N ARG A 116 -1.23 9.25 3.28
CA ARG A 116 -1.78 10.05 2.17
C ARG A 116 -2.71 9.22 1.28
N LEU A 117 -2.28 8.00 0.93
CA LEU A 117 -3.06 7.05 0.15
C LEU A 117 -4.40 6.75 0.81
N ARG A 118 -4.42 6.39 2.09
CA ARG A 118 -5.64 6.13 2.87
C ARG A 118 -6.61 7.29 2.82
N ARG A 119 -6.12 8.52 3.02
CA ARG A 119 -6.97 9.72 2.95
C ARG A 119 -7.60 9.88 1.57
N LYS A 120 -6.82 9.68 0.49
CA LYS A 120 -7.31 9.75 -0.90
C LYS A 120 -8.33 8.64 -1.17
N MET A 121 -8.03 7.42 -0.73
CA MET A 121 -8.87 6.23 -0.87
C MET A 121 -10.21 6.38 -0.14
N TYR A 122 -10.21 6.68 1.16
CA TYR A 122 -11.42 6.81 1.96
C TYR A 122 -12.34 7.91 1.41
N ARG A 123 -11.77 9.05 1.01
CA ARG A 123 -12.53 10.11 0.35
C ARG A 123 -13.10 9.65 -1.00
N GLY A 124 -12.31 8.95 -1.80
CA GLY A 124 -12.69 8.49 -3.12
C GLY A 124 -13.85 7.48 -3.11
N VAL A 125 -13.86 6.54 -2.16
CA VAL A 125 -14.92 5.51 -2.06
C VAL A 125 -16.19 6.00 -1.36
N ALA A 126 -16.06 7.02 -0.50
CA ALA A 126 -17.20 7.61 0.22
C ALA A 126 -18.05 8.56 -0.64
N THR A 127 -17.51 9.06 -1.75
CA THR A 127 -18.24 9.93 -2.68
C THR A 127 -18.79 9.11 -3.84
N ARG A 128 -20.07 9.30 -4.15
CA ARG A 128 -20.70 8.78 -5.36
C ARG A 128 -20.85 9.90 -6.37
N HIS A 129 -20.31 9.73 -7.56
CA HIS A 129 -20.41 10.73 -8.63
C HIS A 129 -21.51 10.40 -9.64
N ILE A 130 -21.90 9.13 -9.78
CA ILE A 130 -22.82 8.70 -10.84
C ILE A 130 -23.92 7.77 -10.34
N THR A 131 -25.07 7.83 -11.01
CA THR A 131 -26.23 6.98 -10.78
C THR A 131 -26.81 6.47 -12.10
N GLY A 132 -27.81 5.59 -12.02
CA GLY A 132 -28.48 5.00 -13.17
C GLY A 132 -27.90 3.64 -13.57
N SER A 133 -28.19 3.25 -14.81
CA SER A 133 -27.86 1.96 -15.40
C SER A 133 -27.07 2.13 -16.69
N PRO A 134 -26.42 1.06 -17.22
CA PRO A 134 -25.77 1.10 -18.54
C PRO A 134 -26.64 1.76 -19.61
N GLY A 135 -26.08 2.79 -20.28
CA GLY A 135 -26.78 3.57 -21.31
C GLY A 135 -27.69 4.70 -20.81
N ALA A 136 -27.86 4.85 -19.49
CA ALA A 136 -28.68 5.90 -18.87
C ALA A 136 -28.02 6.47 -17.61
N TYR A 137 -26.68 6.55 -17.62
CA TYR A 137 -25.95 7.08 -16.47
C TYR A 137 -26.12 8.59 -16.36
N GLN A 138 -26.24 9.06 -15.12
CA GLN A 138 -26.38 10.47 -14.79
C GLN A 138 -25.36 10.87 -13.74
N MET A 139 -24.87 12.10 -13.84
CA MET A 139 -24.04 12.71 -12.81
C MET A 139 -24.93 13.09 -11.62
N LEU A 140 -24.47 12.78 -10.40
CA LEU A 140 -25.15 13.18 -9.15
C LEU A 140 -24.78 14.60 -8.72
N HIS A 141 -23.68 15.12 -9.23
CA HIS A 141 -23.11 16.41 -8.92
C HIS A 141 -22.60 17.05 -10.21
N ASP A 142 -22.43 18.37 -10.22
CA ASP A 142 -21.86 19.12 -11.35
C ASP A 142 -20.34 18.92 -11.50
N LYS A 143 -19.78 17.92 -10.78
CA LYS A 143 -18.37 17.53 -10.82
C LYS A 143 -18.25 16.03 -10.97
N LEU A 144 -17.51 15.60 -11.99
CA LEU A 144 -17.11 14.22 -12.21
C LEU A 144 -15.63 14.05 -11.87
N SER A 145 -15.29 13.05 -11.06
CA SER A 145 -13.90 12.71 -10.75
C SER A 145 -13.68 11.21 -10.92
N GLY A 146 -12.54 10.86 -11.48
CA GLY A 146 -12.21 9.48 -11.80
C GLY A 146 -10.81 9.35 -12.36
N ARG A 147 -10.51 8.18 -12.91
CA ARG A 147 -9.22 7.84 -13.53
C ARG A 147 -9.40 7.59 -15.01
N ILE A 148 -8.47 8.05 -15.83
CA ILE A 148 -8.42 7.72 -17.25
C ILE A 148 -7.51 6.49 -17.42
N THR A 149 -7.96 5.50 -18.19
CA THR A 149 -7.20 4.30 -18.54
C THR A 149 -7.51 3.85 -19.97
N SER A 150 -7.02 2.68 -20.37
CA SER A 150 -7.23 2.13 -21.71
C SER A 150 -7.89 0.75 -21.65
N ASP A 151 -8.65 0.42 -22.68
CA ASP A 151 -9.19 -0.93 -22.91
C ASP A 151 -8.16 -1.92 -23.47
N GLY A 152 -6.91 -1.48 -23.69
CA GLY A 152 -5.83 -2.29 -24.27
C GLY A 152 -5.91 -2.46 -25.80
N LYS A 153 -6.91 -1.86 -26.46
CA LYS A 153 -7.14 -1.88 -27.91
C LYS A 153 -7.04 -0.48 -28.54
N GLY A 154 -6.57 0.50 -27.78
CA GLY A 154 -6.46 1.90 -28.21
C GLY A 154 -7.68 2.76 -27.85
N GLY A 155 -8.69 2.19 -27.17
CA GLY A 155 -9.82 2.93 -26.64
C GLY A 155 -9.53 3.56 -25.28
N VAL A 156 -10.18 4.69 -25.01
CA VAL A 156 -10.16 5.38 -23.71
C VAL A 156 -11.26 4.83 -22.82
N VAL A 157 -10.91 4.52 -21.58
CA VAL A 157 -11.84 4.11 -20.53
C VAL A 157 -11.75 5.11 -19.38
N LEU A 158 -12.87 5.69 -19.01
CA LEU A 158 -13.01 6.51 -17.81
C LEU A 158 -13.46 5.60 -16.67
N VAL A 159 -12.76 5.62 -15.54
CA VAL A 159 -13.14 4.87 -14.34
C VAL A 159 -13.66 5.83 -13.29
N VAL A 160 -14.97 5.76 -13.03
CA VAL A 160 -15.67 6.62 -12.06
C VAL A 160 -16.46 5.74 -11.10
N ASP A 161 -16.37 6.01 -9.80
CA ASP A 161 -16.98 5.17 -8.75
C ASP A 161 -16.59 3.67 -8.84
N GLY A 162 -15.38 3.40 -9.33
CA GLY A 162 -14.87 2.04 -9.57
C GLY A 162 -15.48 1.34 -10.80
N MET A 163 -16.30 2.02 -11.60
CA MET A 163 -16.91 1.48 -12.81
C MET A 163 -16.23 2.03 -14.06
N GLY A 164 -16.03 1.21 -15.09
CA GLY A 164 -15.45 1.62 -16.37
C GLY A 164 -16.51 2.11 -17.36
N PHE A 165 -16.22 3.21 -18.04
CA PHE A 165 -17.08 3.87 -19.02
C PHE A 165 -16.30 4.19 -20.31
N GLY A 166 -16.92 3.94 -21.45
CA GLY A 166 -16.48 4.55 -22.72
C GLY A 166 -16.87 6.03 -22.78
N ILE A 167 -16.20 6.77 -23.66
CA ILE A 167 -16.44 8.20 -23.91
C ILE A 167 -17.90 8.51 -24.24
N GLU A 168 -18.61 7.60 -24.90
CA GLU A 168 -20.02 7.78 -25.25
C GLU A 168 -20.93 7.96 -24.02
N ASN A 169 -20.57 7.36 -22.88
CA ASN A 169 -21.31 7.54 -21.63
C ASN A 169 -21.08 8.95 -21.08
N LEU A 170 -19.86 9.49 -21.17
CA LEU A 170 -19.58 10.87 -20.77
C LEU A 170 -20.37 11.85 -21.64
N ALA A 171 -20.37 11.65 -22.96
CA ALA A 171 -21.17 12.47 -23.87
C ALA A 171 -22.66 12.47 -23.49
N SER A 172 -23.21 11.30 -23.17
CA SER A 172 -24.60 11.15 -22.72
C SER A 172 -24.88 11.89 -21.40
N MET A 173 -23.94 11.86 -20.45
CA MET A 173 -24.06 12.62 -19.20
C MET A 173 -24.04 14.13 -19.46
N LEU A 174 -23.17 14.60 -20.36
CA LEU A 174 -23.03 16.03 -20.68
C LEU A 174 -24.26 16.62 -21.39
N LEU A 175 -25.05 15.81 -22.10
CA LEU A 175 -26.32 16.27 -22.71
C LEU A 175 -27.28 16.88 -21.67
N THR A 176 -27.18 16.48 -20.40
CA THR A 176 -28.01 17.05 -19.33
C THR A 176 -27.60 18.48 -18.92
N HIS A 177 -26.46 18.97 -19.42
CA HIS A 177 -25.89 20.27 -19.11
C HIS A 177 -25.88 21.21 -20.34
N GLU A 178 -26.87 21.07 -21.24
CA GLU A 178 -26.98 21.93 -22.41
C GLU A 178 -27.02 23.43 -22.03
N GLY A 179 -26.17 24.23 -22.67
CA GLY A 179 -26.07 25.68 -22.43
C GLY A 179 -25.14 26.08 -21.28
N TRP A 180 -24.45 25.12 -20.64
CA TRP A 180 -23.50 25.38 -19.55
C TRP A 180 -22.07 25.47 -20.07
N GLU A 181 -21.22 26.20 -19.35
CA GLU A 181 -19.76 26.19 -19.56
C GLU A 181 -19.13 25.06 -18.72
N PHE A 182 -18.00 24.51 -19.16
CA PHE A 182 -17.31 23.44 -18.44
C PHE A 182 -15.79 23.64 -18.39
N GLU A 183 -15.17 23.05 -17.37
CA GLU A 183 -13.72 22.94 -17.22
C GLU A 183 -13.31 21.46 -17.15
N LEU A 184 -12.25 21.09 -17.87
CA LEU A 184 -11.64 19.76 -17.81
C LEU A 184 -10.22 19.87 -17.28
N GLN A 185 -9.94 19.17 -16.19
CA GLN A 185 -8.61 19.09 -15.59
C GLN A 185 -8.06 17.66 -15.68
N ILE A 186 -6.84 17.53 -16.19
CA ILE A 186 -6.07 16.28 -16.17
C ILE A 186 -4.92 16.50 -15.18
N VAL A 187 -4.90 15.69 -14.12
CA VAL A 187 -3.94 15.80 -13.01
C VAL A 187 -3.14 14.51 -12.85
N ASP A 188 -1.94 14.60 -12.28
CA ASP A 188 -1.15 13.41 -11.96
C ASP A 188 -1.85 12.58 -10.87
N ALA A 189 -1.80 11.25 -11.00
CA ALA A 189 -2.37 10.35 -10.00
C ALA A 189 -1.68 10.44 -8.63
N LEU A 190 -0.47 11.02 -8.55
CA LEU A 190 0.29 11.20 -7.32
C LEU A 190 0.02 12.52 -6.58
N GLU A 191 -0.62 13.49 -7.24
CA GLU A 191 -1.11 14.74 -6.62
C GLU A 191 -2.37 14.50 -5.77
#